data_AF-A0AAN0SMB5-F1
#
_entry.id   AF-A0AAN0SMB5-F1
#
_cell.length_a   1.000
_cell.length_b   1.000
_cell.length_c   1.000
_cell.angle_alpha   90.00
_cell.angle_beta   90.00
_cell.angle_gamma   90.00
#
_symmetry.space_group_name_H-M   'P 1'
#
loop_
_entity.id
_entity.type
_entity.pdbx_description
1 polymer ?
#
loop_
_entity_poly.entity_id
_entity_poly.type
_entity_poly.pdbx_seq_one_letter_code
_entity_poly.pdbx_strand_id
1 'polypeptide(L)'
;MKCLKCGQETSKSYKVDFDGAEKEISYCQKCLVDVLKESVPFKNTPFPSEDSIRRSKNLSLDGVMVVFVETPLKILEKMFGKIWSDQEKENFENERKITFLERKLNEAIKNEDYRKANRLKQLILQIKNKTVK
;
A
#
# COMPACT_ATOMS: atom_id res chain seq x y z
N MET A 1 -18.37 -8.24 11.26
CA MET A 1 -17.12 -7.46 11.25
C MET A 1 -17.12 -6.49 12.43
N LYS A 2 -15.95 -6.10 12.95
CA LYS A 2 -15.84 -5.27 14.16
C LYS A 2 -15.23 -3.92 13.83
N CYS A 3 -15.71 -2.87 14.50
CA CYS A 3 -15.15 -1.53 14.43
C CYS A 3 -13.69 -1.54 14.91
N LEU A 4 -12.78 -0.96 14.13
CA LEU A 4 -11.34 -0.91 14.45
C LEU A 4 -11.05 -0.08 15.73
N LYS A 5 -11.85 0.95 16.01
CA LYS A 5 -11.64 1.84 17.18
C LYS A 5 -12.26 1.30 18.47
N CYS A 6 -13.47 0.72 18.41
CA CYS A 6 -14.23 0.35 19.62
C CYS A 6 -14.62 -1.13 19.72
N GLY A 7 -14.32 -1.96 18.73
CA GLY A 7 -14.61 -3.40 18.74
C GLY A 7 -16.09 -3.79 18.58
N GLN A 8 -17.02 -2.83 18.58
CA GLN A 8 -18.45 -3.10 18.37
C GLN A 8 -18.72 -3.66 16.97
N GLU A 9 -19.77 -4.47 16.83
CA GLU A 9 -20.20 -4.96 15.52
C GLU A 9 -20.62 -3.79 14.62
N THR A 10 -20.22 -3.90 13.35
CA THR A 10 -20.58 -2.95 12.30
C THR A 10 -20.88 -3.72 11.03
N SER A 11 -21.71 -3.16 10.15
CA SER A 11 -21.96 -3.66 8.80
C SER A 11 -21.26 -2.83 7.72
N LYS A 12 -20.56 -1.76 8.13
CA LYS A 12 -19.91 -0.82 7.20
C LYS A 12 -18.42 -1.11 7.06
N SER A 13 -17.99 -1.35 5.83
CA SER A 13 -16.59 -1.36 5.42
C SER A 13 -16.28 -0.17 4.52
N TYR A 14 -15.03 0.27 4.55
CA TYR A 14 -14.53 1.39 3.76
C TYR A 14 -13.21 0.97 3.13
N LYS A 15 -13.09 1.20 1.82
CA LYS A 15 -11.83 1.10 1.10
C LYS A 15 -11.05 2.39 1.30
N VAL A 16 -9.84 2.29 1.82
CA VAL A 16 -8.94 3.43 2.04
C VAL A 16 -7.64 3.19 1.31
N ASP A 17 -7.09 4.24 0.71
CA ASP A 17 -5.71 4.20 0.21
C ASP A 17 -4.78 4.41 1.41
N PHE A 18 -4.05 3.36 1.77
CA PHE A 18 -3.04 3.39 2.81
C PHE A 18 -1.66 3.27 2.17
N ASP A 19 -1.02 4.41 1.96
CA ASP A 19 0.33 4.51 1.42
C ASP A 19 0.49 3.79 0.06
N GLY A 20 -0.50 3.97 -0.81
CA GLY A 20 -0.55 3.39 -2.15
C GLY A 20 -1.06 1.96 -2.21
N ALA A 21 -1.51 1.37 -1.09
CA ALA A 21 -2.22 0.09 -1.07
C ALA A 21 -3.67 0.29 -0.63
N GLU A 22 -4.60 -0.25 -1.41
CA GLU A 22 -6.02 -0.23 -1.01
C GLU A 22 -6.22 -1.24 0.14
N LYS A 23 -6.73 -0.76 1.27
CA LYS A 23 -7.09 -1.58 2.42
C LYS A 23 -8.55 -1.40 2.77
N GLU A 24 -9.19 -2.49 3.20
CA GLU A 24 -10.55 -2.44 3.71
C GLU A 24 -10.53 -2.30 5.23
N ILE A 25 -11.14 -1.23 5.74
CA ILE A 25 -11.25 -0.96 7.17
C ILE A 25 -12.71 -0.88 7.60
N SER A 26 -12.95 -1.17 8.88
CA SER A 26 -14.28 -1.28 9.45
C SER A 26 -14.45 -0.25 10.56
N TYR A 27 -15.38 0.68 10.41
CA TYR A 27 -15.73 1.63 11.47
C TYR A 27 -17.24 1.67 11.70
N CYS A 28 -17.66 1.73 12.97
CA CYS A 28 -19.04 2.11 13.28
C CYS A 28 -19.22 3.62 13.01
N GLN A 29 -20.47 4.06 12.82
CA GLN A 29 -20.75 5.43 12.40
C GLN A 29 -20.23 6.48 13.38
N LYS A 30 -20.28 6.21 14.70
CA LYS A 30 -19.76 7.12 15.73
C LYS A 30 -18.24 7.29 15.59
N CYS A 31 -17.50 6.18 15.60
CA CYS A 31 -16.03 6.22 15.53
C CYS A 31 -15.52 6.80 14.21
N LEU A 32 -16.22 6.59 13.09
CA LEU A 32 -15.84 7.21 11.82
C LEU A 32 -15.90 8.74 11.91
N VAL A 33 -16.99 9.29 12.46
CA VAL A 33 -17.14 10.74 12.63
C VAL A 33 -16.04 11.31 13.52
N ASP A 34 -15.69 10.61 14.60
CA ASP A 34 -14.64 11.06 15.51
C ASP A 34 -13.27 11.11 14.81
N VAL A 35 -12.92 10.05 14.06
CA VAL A 35 -11.66 10.00 13.28
C VAL A 35 -11.61 11.11 12.23
N LEU A 36 -12.73 11.39 11.56
CA LEU A 36 -12.80 12.48 10.57
C LEU A 36 -12.69 13.87 11.22
N LYS A 37 -13.22 14.06 12.43
CA LYS A 37 -13.08 15.32 13.19
C LYS A 37 -11.65 15.56 13.67
N GLU A 38 -10.96 14.49 14.07
CA GLU A 38 -9.55 14.52 14.49
C GLU A 38 -8.59 14.66 13.29
N SER A 39 -9.08 14.46 12.06
CA SER A 39 -8.25 14.55 10.86
C SER A 39 -7.78 15.98 10.60
N VAL A 40 -6.48 16.12 10.32
CA VAL A 40 -5.88 17.40 9.95
C VAL A 40 -6.51 17.83 8.61
N PRO A 41 -7.10 19.04 8.50
CA PRO A 41 -7.64 19.50 7.24
C PRO A 41 -6.55 19.50 6.17
N PHE A 42 -6.81 18.82 5.07
CA PHE A 42 -5.90 18.56 3.93
C PHE A 42 -5.37 19.82 3.21
N LYS A 43 -5.63 21.03 3.74
CA LYS A 43 -5.46 22.30 3.02
C LYS A 43 -4.03 22.86 2.99
N ASN A 44 -3.08 22.34 3.77
CA ASN A 44 -1.79 23.01 3.95
C ASN A 44 -0.54 22.16 3.66
N THR A 45 -0.69 20.95 3.11
CA THR A 45 0.49 20.22 2.61
C THR A 45 0.79 20.73 1.20
N PRO A 46 1.87 21.50 0.97
CA PRO A 46 2.25 21.86 -0.38
C PRO A 46 2.44 20.57 -1.17
N PHE A 47 1.69 20.43 -2.28
CA PHE A 47 1.98 19.39 -3.24
C PHE A 47 3.46 19.50 -3.60
N PRO A 48 4.25 18.43 -3.47
CA PRO A 48 5.63 18.47 -3.93
C PRO A 48 5.59 18.85 -5.41
N SER A 49 6.28 19.94 -5.76
CA SER A 49 6.26 20.51 -7.11
C SER A 49 6.54 19.43 -8.16
N GLU A 50 5.94 19.52 -9.36
CA GLU A 50 6.15 18.54 -10.43
C GLU A 50 7.64 18.26 -10.72
N ASP A 51 8.54 19.20 -10.40
CA ASP A 51 9.99 19.03 -10.50
C ASP A 51 10.60 18.03 -9.50
N SER A 52 10.03 17.89 -8.31
CA SER A 52 10.43 16.85 -7.36
C SER A 52 9.99 15.45 -7.83
N ILE A 53 8.85 15.37 -8.53
CA ILE A 53 8.36 14.13 -9.16
C ILE A 53 9.26 13.75 -10.33
N ARG A 54 9.78 14.72 -11.10
CA ARG A 54 10.71 14.46 -12.21
C ARG A 54 12.05 13.86 -11.79
N ARG A 55 12.57 14.13 -10.57
CA ARG A 55 13.80 13.51 -10.08
C ARG A 55 13.68 11.99 -9.84
N SER A 56 12.46 11.44 -9.78
CA SER A 56 12.21 10.00 -9.68
C SER A 56 12.40 9.24 -11.01
N LYS A 57 12.53 9.93 -12.15
CA LYS A 57 12.64 9.29 -13.47
C LYS A 57 13.93 8.47 -13.67
N ASN A 58 14.91 8.60 -12.78
CA ASN A 58 16.17 7.87 -12.85
C ASN A 58 16.22 6.64 -11.93
N LEU A 59 15.15 6.32 -11.20
CA LEU A 59 15.09 5.08 -10.45
C LEU A 59 14.80 3.93 -11.42
N SER A 60 15.67 2.92 -11.40
CA SER A 60 15.38 1.64 -12.04
C SER A 60 14.07 1.07 -11.49
N LEU A 61 13.45 0.13 -12.22
CA LEU A 61 12.24 -0.56 -11.74
C LEU A 61 12.44 -1.10 -10.31
N ASP A 62 13.63 -1.63 -10.03
CA ASP A 62 14.04 -2.11 -8.72
C ASP A 62 14.13 -0.98 -7.69
N GLY A 63 14.68 0.18 -8.06
CA GLY A 63 14.72 1.36 -7.19
C GLY A 63 13.33 1.87 -6.81
N VAL A 64 12.39 1.91 -7.76
CA VAL A 64 11.00 2.32 -7.47
C VAL A 64 10.30 1.30 -6.58
N MET A 65 10.55 0.00 -6.81
CA MET A 65 9.99 -1.08 -6.00
C MET A 65 10.49 -1.01 -4.56
N VAL A 66 11.79 -0.78 -4.32
CA VAL A 66 12.37 -0.61 -2.98
C VAL A 66 11.71 0.56 -2.25
N VAL A 67 11.53 1.71 -2.92
CA VAL A 67 10.87 2.88 -2.32
C VAL A 67 9.41 2.58 -1.96
N PHE A 68 8.69 1.85 -2.80
CA PHE A 68 7.28 1.54 -2.54
C PHE A 68 7.09 0.45 -1.49
N VAL A 69 8.00 -0.52 -1.40
CA VAL A 69 7.83 -1.72 -0.57
C VAL A 69 8.59 -1.61 0.74
N GLU A 70 9.91 -1.37 0.69
CA GLU A 70 10.79 -1.47 1.86
C GLU A 70 10.86 -0.19 2.68
N THR A 71 10.87 0.97 2.01
CA THR A 71 11.03 2.26 2.69
C THR A 71 9.94 2.54 3.74
N PRO A 72 8.64 2.27 3.48
CA PRO A 72 7.60 2.47 4.49
C PRO A 72 7.82 1.63 5.75
N LEU A 73 8.23 0.36 5.59
CA LEU A 73 8.54 -0.53 6.71
C LEU A 73 9.71 0.02 7.54
N LYS A 74 10.81 0.39 6.90
CA LYS A 74 11.99 0.95 7.57
C LYS A 74 11.65 2.24 8.34
N ILE A 75 10.79 3.09 7.76
CA ILE A 75 10.32 4.33 8.40
C ILE A 75 9.50 3.99 9.65
N LEU A 76 8.54 3.07 9.54
CA LEU A 76 7.70 2.66 10.68
C LEU A 76 8.53 1.99 11.78
N GLU A 77 9.49 1.13 11.43
CA GLU A 77 10.42 0.53 12.41
C GLU A 77 11.30 1.57 13.09
N LYS A 78 11.73 2.61 12.36
CA LYS A 78 12.53 3.70 12.94
C LYS A 78 11.71 4.58 13.89
N MET A 79 10.42 4.77 13.63
CA MET A 79 9.54 5.61 14.45
C MET A 79 9.02 4.87 15.69
N PHE A 80 8.68 3.58 15.54
CA PHE A 80 7.94 2.83 16.56
C PHE A 80 8.70 1.61 17.11
N GLY A 81 9.93 1.36 16.64
CA GLY A 81 10.70 0.16 16.98
C GLY A 81 10.23 -1.09 16.21
N LYS A 82 10.63 -2.28 16.68
CA LYS A 82 10.19 -3.54 16.06
C LYS A 82 8.71 -3.78 16.37
N ILE A 83 7.84 -3.40 15.42
CA ILE A 83 6.38 -3.53 15.53
C ILE A 83 5.81 -4.78 14.86
N TRP A 84 6.62 -5.53 14.12
CA TRP A 84 6.22 -6.77 13.46
C TRP A 84 7.15 -7.92 13.82
N SER A 85 6.61 -9.13 13.90
CA SER A 85 7.40 -10.36 13.78
C SER A 85 7.98 -10.50 12.38
N ASP A 86 8.99 -11.35 12.22
CA ASP A 86 9.67 -11.50 10.93
C ASP A 86 8.69 -12.03 9.86
N GLN A 87 7.76 -12.92 10.24
CA GLN A 87 6.70 -13.42 9.37
C GLN A 87 5.69 -12.34 8.97
N GLU A 88 5.25 -11.50 9.92
CA GLU A 88 4.31 -10.41 9.64
C GLU A 88 4.94 -9.36 8.71
N LYS A 89 6.23 -9.09 8.91
CA LYS A 89 7.00 -8.19 8.04
C LYS A 89 7.10 -8.76 6.63
N GLU A 90 7.45 -10.04 6.49
CA GLU A 90 7.52 -10.71 5.19
C GLU A 90 6.15 -10.70 4.48
N ASN A 91 5.07 -10.99 5.20
CA ASN A 91 3.71 -10.95 4.64
C ASN A 91 3.36 -9.54 4.15
N PHE A 92 3.65 -8.50 4.95
CA PHE A 92 3.40 -7.12 4.55
C PHE A 92 4.25 -6.69 3.35
N GLU A 93 5.53 -7.09 3.29
CA GLU A 93 6.38 -6.86 2.12
C GLU A 93 5.80 -7.52 0.86
N ASN A 94 5.36 -8.77 0.98
CA ASN A 94 4.81 -9.53 -0.14
C ASN A 94 3.49 -8.92 -0.63
N GLU A 95 2.61 -8.48 0.26
CA GLU A 95 1.40 -7.73 -0.09
C GLU A 95 1.74 -6.48 -0.90
N ARG A 96 2.69 -5.65 -0.42
CA ARG A 96 3.09 -4.42 -1.11
C ARG A 96 3.78 -4.70 -2.45
N LYS A 97 4.61 -5.74 -2.55
CA LYS A 97 5.21 -6.19 -3.82
C LYS A 97 4.13 -6.56 -4.82
N ILE A 98 3.11 -7.32 -4.40
CA ILE A 98 1.97 -7.68 -5.25
C ILE A 98 1.24 -6.43 -5.72
N THR A 99 0.90 -5.51 -4.83
CA THR A 99 0.22 -4.25 -5.20
C THR A 99 1.02 -3.44 -6.23
N PHE A 100 2.33 -3.33 -6.04
CA PHE A 100 3.21 -2.65 -7.00
C PHE A 100 3.20 -3.32 -8.38
N LEU A 101 3.33 -4.64 -8.41
CA LEU A 101 3.31 -5.42 -9.65
C LEU A 101 1.95 -5.37 -10.35
N GLU A 102 0.84 -5.38 -9.61
CA GLU A 102 -0.51 -5.26 -10.15
C GLU A 102 -0.73 -3.88 -10.79
N ARG A 103 -0.21 -2.80 -10.17
CA ARG A 103 -0.20 -1.46 -10.79
C ARG A 103 0.59 -1.46 -12.10
N LYS A 104 1.80 -2.05 -12.11
CA LYS A 104 2.62 -2.15 -13.32
C LYS A 104 2.01 -3.05 -14.39
N LEU A 105 1.28 -4.08 -13.99
CA LEU A 105 0.54 -4.95 -14.89
C LEU A 105 -0.58 -4.16 -15.58
N ASN A 106 -1.35 -3.38 -14.82
CA ASN A 106 -2.39 -2.52 -15.37
C ASN A 106 -1.83 -1.47 -16.33
N GLU A 107 -0.68 -0.87 -16.02
CA GLU A 107 0.03 0.02 -16.96
C GLU A 107 0.44 -0.71 -18.24
N ALA A 108 1.00 -1.92 -18.14
CA ALA A 108 1.41 -2.70 -19.31
C ALA A 108 0.23 -3.11 -20.19
N ILE A 109 -0.91 -3.50 -19.58
CA ILE A 109 -2.15 -3.82 -20.32
C ILE A 109 -2.68 -2.58 -21.03
N LYS A 110 -2.72 -1.41 -20.37
CA LYS A 110 -3.16 -0.15 -20.97
C LYS A 110 -2.30 0.27 -22.17
N ASN A 111 -1.02 -0.05 -22.13
CA ASN A 111 -0.07 0.23 -23.21
C ASN A 111 0.03 -0.92 -24.24
N GLU A 112 -0.84 -1.92 -24.15
CA GLU A 112 -0.85 -3.11 -25.03
C GLU A 112 0.47 -3.90 -25.05
N ASP A 113 1.31 -3.75 -24.02
CA ASP A 113 2.55 -4.52 -23.86
C ASP A 113 2.25 -5.86 -23.18
N TYR A 114 1.67 -6.78 -23.96
CA TYR A 114 1.29 -8.11 -23.48
C TYR A 114 2.48 -8.97 -23.05
N ARG A 115 3.67 -8.73 -23.62
CA ARG A 115 4.89 -9.47 -23.24
C ARG A 115 5.30 -9.12 -21.82
N LYS A 116 5.31 -7.83 -21.49
CA LYS A 116 5.57 -7.36 -20.12
C LYS A 116 4.45 -7.76 -19.18
N ALA A 117 3.19 -7.64 -19.60
CA ALA A 117 2.04 -8.05 -18.79
C ALA A 117 2.12 -9.53 -18.37
N ASN A 118 2.49 -10.44 -19.29
CA ASN A 118 2.60 -11.85 -18.98
C ASN A 118 3.73 -12.14 -17.96
N ARG A 119 4.89 -11.48 -18.11
CA ARG A 119 5.99 -11.58 -17.13
C ARG A 119 5.56 -11.11 -15.74
N LEU A 120 4.86 -9.98 -15.66
CA LEU A 120 4.35 -9.43 -14.39
C LEU A 120 3.33 -10.37 -13.73
N LYS A 121 2.43 -11.00 -14.51
CA LYS A 121 1.49 -12.01 -14.00
C LYS A 121 2.22 -13.21 -13.38
N GLN A 122 3.28 -13.70 -14.03
CA GLN A 122 4.07 -14.82 -13.51
C GLN A 122 4.76 -14.45 -12.19
N LEU A 123 5.34 -13.25 -12.09
CA LEU A 123 5.96 -12.77 -10.84
C LEU A 123 4.93 -12.66 -9.69
N ILE A 124 3.73 -12.13 -9.96
CA ILE A 124 2.65 -12.05 -8.96
C ILE A 124 2.27 -13.46 -8.47
N LEU A 125 2.11 -14.42 -9.38
CA LEU A 125 1.78 -15.81 -9.02
C LEU A 125 2.89 -16.46 -8.18
N GLN A 126 4.15 -16.22 -8.50
CA GLN A 126 5.28 -16.74 -7.72
C GLN A 126 5.28 -16.21 -6.29
N ILE A 127 4.97 -14.92 -6.08
CA ILE A 127 4.90 -14.34 -4.74
C ILE A 127 3.69 -14.92 -3.98
N LYS A 128 2.50 -14.94 -4.60
CA LYS A 128 1.28 -15.49 -3.99
C LYS A 128 1.46 -16.96 -3.56
N ASN A 129 2.13 -17.78 -4.36
CA ASN A 129 2.38 -19.18 -4.02
C ASN A 129 3.37 -19.38 -2.85
N LYS A 130 4.24 -18.39 -2.59
CA LYS A 130 5.15 -18.43 -1.43
C LYS A 130 4.47 -18.03 -0.13
N THR A 131 3.43 -17.20 -0.18
CA THR A 131 2.72 -16.67 1.00
C THR A 131 1.63 -17.59 1.55
N VAL A 132 1.28 -18.68 0.85
CA VAL A 132 0.22 -19.65 1.24
C VAL A 132 0.80 -20.86 2.00
N LYS A 133 2.08 -20.84 2.37
CA LYS A 133 2.70 -21.86 3.22
C LYS A 133 2.85 -21.36 4.66
#